data_AF-A0A538K8W6-F1
#
_entry.id   AF-A0A538K8W6-F1
#
_cell.length_a   1.000
_cell.length_b   1.000
_cell.length_c   1.000
_cell.angle_alpha   90.00
_cell.angle_beta   90.00
_cell.angle_gamma   90.00
#
_symmetry.space_group_name_H-M   'P 1'
#
loop_
_entity.id
_entity.type
_entity.pdbx_description
1 polymer ?
#
loop_
_entity_poly.entity_id
_entity_poly.type
_entity_poly.pdbx_seq_one_letter_code
_entity_poly.pdbx_strand_id
1 'polypeptide(L)'
;MAASAPQTVAFAIGGPITRADLPGLCVRICTLLERSGTDIVLCDVTSADPNAVTVDALARVHLAARRHGCDTRLRGASSELIELLEFAGLRGVLPV
;
A
#
# COMPACT_ATOMS: atom_id res chain seq x y z
N MET A 1 -12.54 16.62 23.77
CA MET A 1 -11.67 15.49 23.41
C MET A 1 -10.77 15.94 22.29
N ALA A 2 -9.46 16.10 22.54
CA ALA A 2 -8.52 16.41 21.46
C ALA A 2 -8.45 15.19 20.54
N ALA A 3 -8.91 15.33 19.29
CA ALA A 3 -8.67 14.31 18.28
C ALA A 3 -7.15 14.20 18.13
N SER A 4 -6.58 13.06 18.48
CA SER A 4 -5.17 12.78 18.21
C SER A 4 -4.97 12.93 16.69
N ALA A 5 -3.89 13.61 16.27
CA ALA A 5 -3.60 13.73 14.85
C ALA A 5 -3.43 12.31 14.27
N PRO A 6 -4.02 12.02 13.09
CA PRO A 6 -3.97 10.68 12.52
C PRO A 6 -2.51 10.25 12.39
N GLN A 7 -2.17 9.15 13.04
CA GLN A 7 -0.81 8.62 12.96
C GLN A 7 -0.66 8.04 11.55
N THR A 8 0.38 8.48 10.83
CA THR A 8 0.64 8.04 9.46
C THR A 8 1.99 7.34 9.41
N VAL A 9 2.02 6.15 8.81
CA VAL A 9 3.27 5.46 8.48
C VAL A 9 3.43 5.44 6.97
N ALA A 10 4.60 5.85 6.50
CA ALA A 10 4.97 5.76 5.10
C ALA A 10 5.72 4.46 4.82
N PHE A 11 5.35 3.79 3.74
CA PHE A 11 5.98 2.58 3.24
C PHE A 11 6.37 2.78 1.78
N ALA A 12 7.67 2.71 1.49
CA ALA A 12 8.16 2.78 0.12
C ALA A 12 8.11 1.40 -0.53
N ILE A 13 7.38 1.33 -1.62
CA ILE A 13 7.26 0.19 -2.53
C ILE A 13 8.07 0.56 -3.76
N GLY A 14 9.31 0.08 -3.83
CA GLY A 14 10.25 0.50 -4.86
C GLY A 14 11.11 -0.64 -5.39
N GLY A 15 11.51 -0.50 -6.65
CA GLY A 15 12.36 -1.46 -7.38
C GLY A 15 11.56 -2.56 -8.07
N PRO A 16 12.26 -3.50 -8.73
CA PRO A 16 11.60 -4.66 -9.33
C PRO A 16 11.13 -5.58 -8.21
N ILE A 17 9.83 -5.54 -7.92
CA ILE A 17 9.21 -6.47 -6.98
C ILE A 17 8.94 -7.76 -7.73
N THR A 18 9.48 -8.86 -7.23
CA THR A 18 9.17 -10.19 -7.77
C THR A 18 8.05 -10.85 -6.97
N ARG A 19 7.38 -11.82 -7.57
CA ARG A 19 6.33 -12.59 -6.88
C ARG A 19 6.85 -13.29 -5.61
N ALA A 20 8.13 -13.62 -5.58
CA ALA A 20 8.77 -14.28 -4.43
C ALA A 20 8.92 -13.34 -3.22
N ASP A 21 8.92 -12.02 -3.43
CA ASP A 21 9.08 -11.03 -2.36
C ASP A 21 7.76 -10.75 -1.62
N LEU A 22 6.62 -11.03 -2.27
CA LEU A 22 5.28 -10.69 -1.75
C LEU A 22 4.97 -11.29 -0.38
N PRO A 23 5.25 -12.58 -0.09
CA PRO A 23 4.99 -13.13 1.24
C PRO A 23 5.77 -12.39 2.33
N GLY A 24 7.04 -12.08 2.07
CA GLY A 24 7.90 -11.35 3.00
C GLY A 24 7.48 -9.89 3.17
N LEU A 25 6.93 -9.26 2.13
CA LEU A 25 6.37 -7.92 2.19
C LEU A 25 5.11 -7.87 3.07
N CYS A 26 4.19 -8.83 2.91
CA CYS A 26 2.99 -8.93 3.74
C CYS A 26 3.33 -9.08 5.23
N VAL A 27 4.25 -9.99 5.58
CA VAL A 27 4.66 -10.20 6.98
C VAL A 27 5.22 -8.92 7.57
N ARG A 28 6.12 -8.24 6.84
CA ARG A 28 6.73 -6.98 7.29
C ARG A 28 5.70 -5.89 7.56
N ILE A 29 4.69 -5.77 6.69
CA ILE A 29 3.61 -4.79 6.86
C ILE A 29 2.74 -5.13 8.07
N CYS A 30 2.28 -6.37 8.21
CA CYS A 30 1.47 -6.76 9.36
C CYS A 30 2.21 -6.50 10.69
N THR A 31 3.47 -6.91 10.79
CA THR A 31 4.29 -6.67 11.98
C THR A 31 4.49 -5.17 12.25
N LEU A 32 4.59 -4.34 11.21
CA LEU A 32 4.69 -2.90 11.37
C LEU A 32 3.37 -2.33 11.91
N LEU A 33 2.23 -2.69 11.30
CA LEU A 33 0.91 -2.18 11.67
C LEU A 33 0.51 -2.57 13.10
N GLU A 34 0.83 -3.79 13.51
CA GLU A 34 0.61 -4.29 14.88
C GLU A 34 1.36 -3.45 15.93
N ARG A 35 2.52 -2.90 15.58
CA ARG A 35 3.38 -2.14 16.50
C ARG A 35 3.08 -0.64 16.50
N SER A 36 2.60 -0.12 15.38
CA SER A 36 2.58 1.33 15.13
C SER A 36 1.24 2.00 15.47
N GLY A 37 0.16 1.24 15.71
CA GLY A 37 -1.15 1.79 16.11
C GLY A 37 -1.64 2.89 15.17
N THR A 38 -1.40 2.72 13.87
CA THR A 38 -1.47 3.77 12.86
C THR A 38 -2.84 3.82 12.21
N ASP A 39 -3.33 5.01 11.88
CA ASP A 39 -4.63 5.16 11.21
C ASP A 39 -4.48 5.14 9.68
N ILE A 40 -3.35 5.63 9.16
CA ILE A 40 -3.12 5.81 7.73
C ILE A 40 -1.79 5.19 7.29
N VAL A 41 -1.84 4.36 6.25
CA VAL A 41 -0.69 3.79 5.55
C VAL A 41 -0.49 4.53 4.24
N LEU A 42 0.60 5.29 4.13
CA LEU A 42 1.00 5.97 2.91
C LEU A 42 1.97 5.09 2.12
N CYS A 43 1.54 4.55 0.99
CA CYS A 43 2.39 3.74 0.12
C CYS A 43 3.02 4.63 -0.95
N ASP A 44 4.32 4.88 -0.83
CA ASP A 44 5.10 5.57 -1.88
C ASP A 44 5.48 4.55 -2.96
N VAL A 45 4.97 4.76 -4.17
CA VAL A 45 5.18 3.91 -5.36
C VAL A 45 5.93 4.64 -6.46
N THR A 46 6.62 5.75 -6.14
CA THR A 46 7.33 6.58 -7.12
C THR A 46 8.37 5.79 -7.92
N SER A 47 8.95 4.74 -7.34
CA SER A 47 9.96 3.88 -7.98
C SER A 47 9.45 2.46 -8.25
N ALA A 48 8.13 2.24 -8.22
CA ALA A 48 7.54 0.95 -8.51
C ALA A 48 7.31 0.77 -10.01
N ASP A 49 7.63 -0.41 -10.54
CA ASP A 49 7.30 -0.75 -11.92
C ASP A 49 5.77 -0.94 -12.08
N PRO A 50 5.14 -0.38 -13.13
CA PRO A 50 3.70 -0.50 -13.37
C PRO A 50 3.33 -1.88 -13.92
N ASN A 51 3.46 -2.91 -13.10
CA ASN A 51 3.22 -4.31 -13.47
C ASN A 51 2.24 -5.02 -12.52
N ALA A 52 1.80 -6.21 -12.91
CA ALA A 52 0.83 -6.99 -12.13
C ALA A 52 1.36 -7.42 -10.75
N VAL A 53 2.68 -7.54 -10.58
CA VAL A 53 3.30 -7.89 -9.29
C VAL A 53 3.19 -6.71 -8.32
N THR A 54 3.45 -5.49 -8.78
CA THR A 54 3.24 -4.26 -8.01
C THR A 54 1.77 -4.12 -7.62
N VAL A 55 0.84 -4.40 -8.53
CA VAL A 55 -0.60 -4.38 -8.22
C VAL A 55 -0.98 -5.42 -7.16
N ASP A 56 -0.48 -6.66 -7.24
CA ASP A 56 -0.70 -7.69 -6.21
C ASP A 56 -0.09 -7.27 -4.87
N ALA A 57 1.11 -6.68 -4.87
CA ALA A 57 1.72 -6.12 -3.68
C ALA A 57 0.82 -5.06 -3.02
N LEU A 58 0.34 -4.09 -3.79
CA LEU A 58 -0.53 -3.02 -3.32
C LEU A 58 -1.87 -3.54 -2.78
N ALA A 59 -2.50 -4.48 -3.48
CA ALA A 59 -3.75 -5.09 -3.04
C ALA A 59 -3.56 -5.82 -1.70
N ARG A 60 -2.43 -6.51 -1.51
CA ARG A 60 -2.10 -7.19 -0.26
C ARG A 60 -1.79 -6.22 0.88
N VAL A 61 -1.05 -5.15 0.61
CA VAL A 61 -0.78 -4.08 1.60
C VAL A 61 -2.10 -3.50 2.08
N HIS A 62 -2.99 -3.17 1.14
CA HIS A 62 -4.29 -2.60 1.45
C HIS A 62 -5.17 -3.54 2.27
N LEU A 63 -5.19 -4.83 1.92
CA LEU A 63 -5.92 -5.84 2.69
C LEU A 63 -5.37 -5.98 4.11
N ALA A 64 -4.04 -5.94 4.29
CA ALA A 64 -3.43 -5.96 5.61
C ALA A 64 -3.84 -4.71 6.41
N ALA A 65 -3.67 -3.51 5.85
CA ALA A 65 -4.09 -2.25 6.47
C ALA A 65 -5.57 -2.27 6.90
N ARG A 66 -6.47 -2.67 5.99
CA ARG A 66 -7.91 -2.80 6.27
C ARG A 66 -8.22 -3.75 7.43
N ARG A 67 -7.51 -4.88 7.51
CA ARG A 67 -7.68 -5.85 8.62
C ARG A 67 -7.27 -5.29 9.97
N HIS A 68 -6.34 -4.34 9.99
CA HIS A 68 -5.92 -3.62 11.19
C HIS A 68 -6.70 -2.31 11.42
N GLY A 69 -7.74 -2.03 10.61
CA GLY A 69 -8.55 -0.82 10.74
C GLY A 69 -7.90 0.45 10.18
N CYS A 70 -6.82 0.32 9.41
CA CYS A 70 -6.07 1.43 8.83
C CYS A 70 -6.55 1.72 7.41
N ASP A 71 -6.59 3.00 7.04
CA ASP A 71 -6.77 3.43 5.65
C ASP A 71 -5.44 3.36 4.89
N THR A 72 -5.52 3.18 3.57
CA THR A 72 -4.33 3.17 2.69
C THR A 72 -4.44 4.30 1.67
N ARG A 73 -3.34 5.00 1.41
CA ARG A 73 -3.22 6.01 0.35
C ARG A 73 -1.97 5.75 -0.47
N LEU A 74 -2.09 5.84 -1.78
CA LEU A 74 -0.95 5.75 -2.68
C LEU A 74 -0.35 7.15 -2.89
N ARG A 75 0.97 7.21 -3.06
CA ARG A 75 1.70 8.44 -3.38
C ARG A 75 2.69 8.16 -4.51
N GLY A 76 2.73 9.06 -5.49
CA GLY A 76 3.68 8.96 -6.61
C GLY A 76 3.36 7.86 -7.61
N ALA A 77 2.10 7.42 -7.70
CA ALA A 77 1.69 6.46 -8.72
C ALA A 77 1.83 7.09 -10.12
N SER A 78 2.56 6.41 -11.01
CA SER A 78 2.66 6.82 -12.41
C SER A 78 1.32 6.68 -13.13
N SER A 79 1.14 7.35 -14.27
CA SER A 79 -0.04 7.23 -15.12
C SER A 79 -0.33 5.78 -15.48
N GLU A 80 0.71 5.03 -15.86
CA GLU A 80 0.61 3.62 -16.28
C GLU A 80 0.17 2.73 -15.12
N LEU A 81 0.66 3.00 -13.90
CA LEU A 81 0.23 2.26 -12.71
C LEU A 81 -1.23 2.58 -12.36
N ILE A 82 -1.66 3.84 -12.52
CA ILE A 82 -3.05 4.24 -12.30
C ILE A 82 -3.98 3.55 -13.31
N GLU A 83 -3.62 3.54 -14.59
CA GLU A 83 -4.35 2.83 -15.64
C GLU A 83 -4.43 1.33 -15.36
N LEU A 84 -3.33 0.72 -14.90
CA LEU A 84 -3.32 -0.69 -14.55
C LEU A 84 -4.20 -1.00 -13.32
N LEU A 85 -4.23 -0.10 -12.34
CA LEU A 85 -5.14 -0.20 -11.19
C LEU A 85 -6.60 -0.04 -11.60
N GLU A 86 -6.89 0.84 -12.56
CA GLU A 86 -8.23 0.99 -13.13
C GLU A 86 -8.64 -0.25 -13.92
N PHE A 87 -7.76 -0.76 -14.78
CA PHE A 87 -7.96 -2.01 -15.51
C PHE A 87 -8.22 -3.20 -14.58
N ALA A 88 -7.51 -3.26 -13.44
CA ALA A 88 -7.71 -4.27 -12.41
C ALA A 88 -8.96 -4.04 -11.53
N GLY A 89 -9.69 -2.94 -11.71
CA GLY A 89 -10.85 -2.57 -10.89
C GLY A 89 -10.52 -2.12 -9.46
N LEU A 90 -9.26 -1.80 -9.18
CA LEU A 90 -8.75 -1.47 -7.85
C LEU A 90 -8.76 0.04 -7.54
N ARG A 91 -9.07 0.89 -8.51
CA ARG A 91 -9.02 2.35 -8.36
C ARG A 91 -9.95 2.90 -7.28
N GLY A 92 -11.12 2.29 -7.07
CA GLY A 92 -12.05 2.66 -5.99
C GLY A 92 -11.67 2.11 -4.62
N VAL A 93 -10.70 1.20 -4.55
CA VAL A 93 -10.25 0.52 -3.32
C VAL A 93 -8.96 1.15 -2.81
N LEU A 94 -8.06 1.52 -3.73
CA LEU A 94 -6.78 2.18 -3.50
C LEU A 94 -6.85 3.65 -3.94
N PRO A 95 -7.19 4.59 -3.03
CA PRO A 95 -7.14 6.00 -3.37
C PRO A 95 -5.68 6.43 -3.61
N VAL A 96 -5.48 7.23 -4.66
CA VAL A 96 -4.19 7.90 -4.95
C VAL A 96 -4.32 9.39 -4.65
#